data_AF-A0A9D6E370-F1
#
_entry.id   AF-A0A9D6E370-F1
#
_cell.length_a   1.000
_cell.length_b   1.000
_cell.length_c   1.000
_cell.angle_alpha   90.00
_cell.angle_beta   90.00
_cell.angle_gamma   90.00
#
_symmetry.space_group_name_H-M   'P 1'
#
loop_
_entity.id
_entity.type
_entity.pdbx_description
1 polymer ?
#
loop_
_entity_poly.entity_id
_entity_poly.type
_entity_poly.pdbx_seq_one_letter_code
_entity_poly.pdbx_strand_id
1 'polypeptide(L)'
;MRQALAERLLAKVMCWAPEDVARELPVLQALADHKYDEYQQFFPGIRFIESLALWLSQFGAADERRIAYDFIKKKLVFCSSAEMNHLVSIAYPDHVRPLLLRRAARDAGIDERLVSKIAAHAAFKIRQRQCLFLGLSDGARIDIFRRSNSPDLTHEQILPTYEVSPPRVNELLNELSTSVSTLLDSEAPEEMRKFRTIVLLDDFSGSGLSYLRASDGHSFKGKIGKFHRSLTAGDGAAALLVDIKQLEIIVVLYMATDKARSHLETLSKKVWEPLGVKNSIMVIHQLSDSICLHPDDGSAMGALIETYYDRDIEDQHTEIGGTDVKYGFAGCGLPLVLSHNTPNDSLPLLWADSKKMRALFPRVSRHRKET
;
A
#
# COMPACT_ATOMS: atom_id res chain seq x y z
N MET A 1 8.46 28.15 14.45
CA MET A 1 7.95 29.48 14.01
C MET A 1 6.63 29.76 14.73
N ARG A 2 6.29 31.00 15.14
CA ARG A 2 4.99 31.27 15.79
C ARG A 2 3.88 31.08 14.75
N GLN A 3 2.89 30.23 15.02
CA GLN A 3 1.77 29.87 14.14
C GLN A 3 1.16 31.07 13.40
N ALA A 4 0.90 32.17 14.12
CA ALA A 4 0.40 33.43 13.55
C ALA A 4 1.24 34.01 12.40
N LEU A 5 2.55 33.73 12.34
CA LEU A 5 3.40 34.17 11.23
C LEU A 5 3.13 33.36 9.96
N ALA A 6 2.92 32.04 10.07
CA ALA A 6 2.58 31.18 8.94
C ALA A 6 1.22 31.58 8.34
N GLU A 7 0.24 31.86 9.21
CA GLU A 7 -1.10 32.31 8.81
C GLU A 7 -1.05 33.67 8.09
N ARG A 8 -0.28 34.63 8.62
CA ARG A 8 -0.04 35.93 7.97
C ARG A 8 0.66 35.78 6.62
N LEU A 9 1.62 34.86 6.52
CA LEU A 9 2.30 34.56 5.26
C LEU A 9 1.31 33.99 4.25
N LEU A 10 0.49 33.02 4.63
CA LEU A 10 -0.51 32.41 3.77
C LEU A 10 -1.52 33.45 3.26
N ALA A 11 -2.05 34.29 4.15
CA ALA A 11 -2.97 35.36 3.79
C ALA A 11 -2.33 36.35 2.78
N LYS A 12 -1.04 36.67 2.97
CA LYS A 12 -0.29 37.53 2.04
C LYS A 12 -0.10 36.86 0.68
N VAL A 13 0.30 35.58 0.65
CA VAL A 13 0.50 34.80 -0.59
C VAL A 13 -0.81 34.69 -1.38
N MET A 14 -1.91 34.45 -0.70
CA MET A 14 -3.24 34.34 -1.31
C MET A 14 -3.91 35.68 -1.60
N CYS A 15 -3.32 36.79 -1.17
CA CYS A 15 -3.93 38.12 -1.24
C CYS A 15 -5.34 38.17 -0.61
N TRP A 16 -5.53 37.45 0.49
CA TRP A 16 -6.82 37.35 1.17
C TRP A 16 -7.20 38.64 1.90
N ALA A 17 -8.47 39.03 1.76
CA ALA A 17 -9.07 40.06 2.60
C ALA A 17 -9.33 39.53 4.02
N PRO A 18 -9.54 40.39 5.03
CA PRO A 18 -9.86 39.95 6.39
C PRO A 18 -11.03 38.95 6.47
N GLU A 19 -12.02 39.10 5.61
CA GLU A 19 -13.20 38.23 5.52
C GLU A 19 -12.83 36.84 4.98
N ASP A 20 -11.92 36.76 4.01
CA ASP A 20 -11.41 35.49 3.50
C ASP A 20 -10.58 34.76 4.56
N VAL A 21 -9.73 35.49 5.29
CA VAL A 21 -8.95 34.92 6.40
C VAL A 21 -9.88 34.33 7.46
N ALA A 22 -10.92 35.08 7.87
CA ALA A 22 -11.89 34.62 8.85
C ALA A 22 -12.65 33.36 8.40
N ARG A 23 -12.88 33.20 7.08
CA ARG A 23 -13.57 32.05 6.51
C ARG A 23 -12.68 30.83 6.30
N GLU A 24 -11.49 31.03 5.75
CA GLU A 24 -10.63 29.95 5.26
C GLU A 24 -9.68 29.39 6.34
N LEU A 25 -9.17 30.26 7.22
CA LEU A 25 -8.14 29.88 8.18
C LEU A 25 -8.59 28.83 9.21
N PRO A 26 -9.80 28.93 9.81
CA PRO A 26 -10.27 27.91 10.76
C PRO A 26 -10.38 26.52 10.12
N VAL A 27 -10.79 26.45 8.86
CA VAL A 27 -10.90 25.19 8.11
C VAL A 27 -9.52 24.59 7.88
N LEU A 28 -8.54 25.40 7.48
CA LEU A 28 -7.17 24.95 7.28
C LEU A 28 -6.50 24.51 8.57
N GLN A 29 -6.77 25.21 9.67
CA GLN A 29 -6.26 24.83 10.97
C GLN A 29 -6.80 23.46 11.39
N ALA A 30 -8.11 23.23 11.22
CA ALA A 30 -8.70 21.92 11.47
C ALA A 30 -8.10 20.82 10.58
N LEU A 31 -7.87 21.10 9.29
CA LEU A 31 -7.21 20.15 8.39
C LEU A 31 -5.74 19.88 8.78
N ALA A 32 -5.01 20.91 9.19
CA ALA A 32 -3.63 20.79 9.65
C ALA A 32 -3.57 19.91 10.91
N ASP A 33 -4.33 20.27 11.95
CA ASP A 33 -4.29 19.63 13.26
C ASP A 33 -4.77 18.16 13.23
N HIS A 34 -5.76 17.86 12.39
CA HIS A 34 -6.34 16.50 12.33
C HIS A 34 -5.75 15.61 11.25
N LYS A 35 -5.06 16.16 10.25
CA LYS A 35 -4.54 15.38 9.12
C LYS A 35 -3.08 15.72 8.81
N TYR A 36 -2.83 16.94 8.34
CA TYR A 36 -1.62 17.20 7.57
C TYR A 36 -0.36 17.43 8.42
N ASP A 37 -0.48 17.93 9.65
CA ASP A 37 0.68 18.11 10.56
C ASP A 37 1.25 16.76 11.04
N GLU A 38 0.54 15.65 10.83
CA GLU A 38 1.04 14.30 11.11
C GLU A 38 2.03 13.78 10.03
N TYR A 39 2.20 14.51 8.92
CA TYR A 39 3.08 14.06 7.84
C TYR A 39 4.55 13.98 8.29
N GLN A 40 5.09 12.77 8.28
CA GLN A 40 6.36 12.42 8.92
C GLN A 40 7.60 12.99 8.22
N GLN A 41 7.47 13.39 6.95
CA GLN A 41 8.60 13.93 6.18
C GLN A 41 8.70 15.47 6.26
N PHE A 42 7.89 16.12 7.09
CA PHE A 42 8.16 17.51 7.45
C PHE A 42 9.40 17.62 8.35
N PHE A 43 10.23 18.62 8.09
CA PHE A 43 11.37 18.91 8.96
C PHE A 43 10.87 19.35 10.36
N PRO A 44 11.65 19.08 11.41
CA PRO A 44 11.30 19.50 12.76
C PRO A 44 10.97 20.99 12.83
N GLY A 45 9.77 21.32 13.32
CA GLY A 45 9.30 22.68 13.48
C GLY A 45 8.62 23.31 12.26
N ILE A 46 8.55 22.58 11.14
CA ILE A 46 7.71 22.93 9.97
C ILE A 46 6.34 22.28 10.14
N ARG A 47 5.29 23.02 9.78
CA ARG A 47 3.89 22.57 9.80
C ARG A 47 3.23 22.79 8.45
N PHE A 48 2.08 22.16 8.24
CA PHE A 48 1.34 22.20 6.99
C PHE A 48 1.05 23.63 6.50
N ILE A 49 0.59 24.53 7.36
CA ILE A 49 0.20 25.90 6.94
C ILE A 49 1.40 26.67 6.36
N GLU A 50 2.58 26.52 6.96
CA GLU A 50 3.82 27.13 6.45
C GLU A 50 4.21 26.48 5.11
N SER A 51 4.23 25.14 5.05
CA SER A 51 4.51 24.41 3.82
C SER A 51 3.56 24.80 2.69
N LEU A 52 2.28 24.96 3.00
CA LEU A 52 1.24 25.39 2.06
C LEU A 52 1.50 26.80 1.54
N ALA A 53 1.85 27.74 2.42
CA ALA A 53 2.14 29.12 2.00
C ALA A 53 3.37 29.17 1.07
N LEU A 54 4.43 28.44 1.41
CA LEU A 54 5.64 28.35 0.58
C LEU A 54 5.35 27.65 -0.75
N TRP A 55 4.59 26.56 -0.72
CA TRP A 55 4.17 25.83 -1.91
C TRP A 55 3.32 26.70 -2.83
N LEU A 56 2.32 27.42 -2.31
CA LEU A 56 1.48 28.31 -3.10
C LEU A 56 2.26 29.49 -3.68
N SER A 57 3.30 29.96 -2.98
CA SER A 57 4.12 31.08 -3.47
C SER A 57 4.89 30.78 -4.76
N GLN A 58 5.02 29.50 -5.14
CA GLN A 58 5.68 29.10 -6.39
C GLN A 58 4.83 29.42 -7.63
N PHE A 59 3.50 29.55 -7.47
CA PHE A 59 2.61 29.87 -8.58
C PHE A 59 2.53 31.39 -8.78
N GLY A 60 2.84 31.85 -9.99
CA GLY A 60 3.01 33.26 -10.32
C GLY A 60 1.70 34.05 -10.29
N ALA A 61 0.65 33.56 -10.92
CA ALA A 61 -0.63 34.26 -11.00
C ALA A 61 -1.53 33.98 -9.79
N ALA A 62 -2.36 34.96 -9.41
CA ALA A 62 -3.30 34.82 -8.29
C ALA A 62 -4.34 33.72 -8.54
N ASP A 63 -4.80 33.58 -9.79
CA ASP A 63 -5.74 32.53 -10.16
C ASP A 63 -5.12 31.13 -10.09
N GLU A 64 -3.84 30.99 -10.45
CA GLU A 64 -3.09 29.74 -10.30
C GLU A 64 -2.99 29.32 -8.83
N ARG A 65 -2.66 30.27 -7.93
CA ARG A 65 -2.65 30.03 -6.48
C ARG A 65 -4.03 29.60 -5.97
N ARG A 66 -5.10 30.20 -6.49
CA ARG A 66 -6.48 29.83 -6.13
C ARG A 66 -6.82 28.40 -6.59
N ILE A 67 -6.49 28.04 -7.83
CA ILE A 67 -6.70 26.69 -8.37
C ILE A 67 -5.97 25.64 -7.52
N ALA A 68 -4.68 25.89 -7.24
CA ALA A 68 -3.86 25.01 -6.42
C ALA A 68 -4.39 24.88 -4.99
N TYR A 69 -4.79 26.00 -4.38
CA TYR A 69 -5.40 26.01 -3.05
C TYR A 69 -6.72 25.23 -2.99
N ASP A 70 -7.62 25.48 -3.94
CA ASP A 70 -8.90 24.79 -4.05
C ASP A 70 -8.71 23.28 -4.25
N PHE A 71 -7.70 22.87 -5.02
CA PHE A 71 -7.34 21.48 -5.21
C PHE A 71 -6.95 20.82 -3.87
N ILE A 72 -6.05 21.43 -3.09
CA ILE A 72 -5.64 20.89 -1.79
C ILE A 72 -6.84 20.78 -0.85
N LYS A 73 -7.68 21.81 -0.79
CA LYS A 73 -8.82 21.84 0.12
C LYS A 73 -9.91 20.82 -0.23
N LYS A 74 -10.17 20.60 -1.53
CA LYS A 74 -11.35 19.85 -2.00
C LYS A 74 -11.06 18.45 -2.54
N LYS A 75 -9.82 18.19 -2.98
CA LYS A 75 -9.46 16.95 -3.71
C LYS A 75 -8.36 16.13 -3.03
N LEU A 76 -7.53 16.73 -2.19
CA LEU A 76 -6.45 16.01 -1.53
C LEU A 76 -7.01 14.92 -0.58
N VAL A 77 -6.62 13.68 -0.86
CA VAL A 77 -6.81 12.53 0.01
C VAL A 77 -5.56 12.36 0.86
N PHE A 78 -5.74 12.35 2.16
CA PHE A 78 -4.67 12.08 3.12
C PHE A 78 -5.04 10.88 3.97
N CYS A 79 -4.16 9.89 4.03
CA CYS A 79 -4.29 8.75 4.93
C CYS A 79 -3.35 8.93 6.13
N SER A 80 -3.93 9.18 7.28
CA SER A 80 -3.25 9.25 8.58
C SER A 80 -2.63 7.90 8.97
N SER A 81 -1.74 7.91 9.97
CA SER A 81 -1.22 6.65 10.52
C SER A 81 -2.31 5.86 11.24
N ALA A 82 -3.29 6.55 11.85
CA ALA A 82 -4.42 5.92 12.51
C ALA A 82 -5.32 5.18 11.50
N GLU A 83 -5.67 5.81 10.38
CA GLU A 83 -6.44 5.19 9.30
C GLU A 83 -5.68 4.00 8.70
N MET A 84 -4.40 4.14 8.39
CA MET A 84 -3.59 3.04 7.87
C MET A 84 -3.50 1.87 8.88
N ASN A 85 -3.27 2.17 10.17
CA ASN A 85 -3.23 1.14 11.21
C ASN A 85 -4.59 0.45 11.37
N HIS A 86 -5.70 1.16 11.19
CA HIS A 86 -7.02 0.55 11.18
C HIS A 86 -7.15 -0.46 10.03
N LEU A 87 -6.77 -0.08 8.80
CA LEU A 87 -6.76 -0.98 7.64
C LEU A 87 -5.91 -2.24 7.91
N VAL A 88 -4.72 -2.06 8.51
CA VAL A 88 -3.85 -3.17 8.91
C VAL A 88 -4.55 -4.09 9.93
N SER A 89 -5.23 -3.51 10.92
CA SER A 89 -5.87 -4.26 12.00
C SER A 89 -7.04 -5.12 11.52
N ILE A 90 -7.80 -4.65 10.53
CA ILE A 90 -8.96 -5.36 9.98
C ILE A 90 -8.60 -6.34 8.84
N ALA A 91 -7.39 -6.23 8.29
CA ALA A 91 -6.91 -7.04 7.16
C ALA A 91 -7.14 -8.55 7.35
N TYR A 92 -6.84 -9.05 8.54
CA TYR A 92 -7.09 -10.45 8.86
C TYR A 92 -8.54 -10.75 9.26
N PRO A 93 -9.10 -10.16 10.34
CA PRO A 93 -10.39 -10.59 10.88
C PRO A 93 -11.56 -10.38 9.91
N ASP A 94 -11.50 -9.32 9.09
CA ASP A 94 -12.64 -8.91 8.25
C ASP A 94 -12.48 -9.34 6.79
N HIS A 95 -11.26 -9.64 6.33
CA HIS A 95 -11.01 -9.98 4.93
C HIS A 95 -10.40 -11.38 4.73
N VAL A 96 -9.22 -11.66 5.30
CA VAL A 96 -8.56 -12.97 5.11
C VAL A 96 -9.30 -14.08 5.84
N ARG A 97 -9.65 -13.89 7.12
CA ARG A 97 -10.32 -14.91 7.96
C ARG A 97 -11.67 -15.36 7.38
N PRO A 98 -12.56 -14.47 6.88
CA PRO A 98 -13.80 -14.90 6.23
C PRO A 98 -13.58 -15.71 4.95
N LEU A 99 -12.51 -15.44 4.20
CA LEU A 99 -12.13 -16.28 3.07
C LEU A 99 -11.71 -17.69 3.54
N LEU A 100 -10.87 -17.77 4.58
CA LEU A 100 -10.43 -19.04 5.16
C LEU A 100 -11.59 -19.86 5.73
N LEU A 101 -12.56 -19.21 6.40
CA LEU A 101 -13.78 -19.84 6.88
C LEU A 101 -14.60 -20.45 5.75
N ARG A 102 -14.88 -19.69 4.67
CA ARG A 102 -15.60 -20.22 3.49
C ARG A 102 -14.86 -21.38 2.81
N ARG A 103 -13.52 -21.36 2.81
CA ARG A 103 -12.72 -22.46 2.27
C ARG A 103 -12.80 -23.69 3.18
N ALA A 104 -12.65 -23.54 4.49
CA ALA A 104 -12.77 -24.63 5.45
C ALA A 104 -14.19 -25.24 5.46
N ALA A 105 -15.22 -24.42 5.32
CA ALA A 105 -16.60 -24.86 5.21
C ALA A 105 -16.82 -25.78 4.01
N ARG A 106 -16.33 -25.37 2.83
CA ARG A 106 -16.39 -26.17 1.60
C ARG A 106 -15.61 -27.48 1.70
N ASP A 107 -14.39 -27.43 2.24
CA ASP A 107 -13.58 -28.64 2.44
C ASP A 107 -14.26 -29.63 3.41
N ALA A 108 -14.96 -29.12 4.44
CA ALA A 108 -15.63 -29.94 5.46
C ALA A 108 -17.09 -30.29 5.14
N GLY A 109 -17.63 -29.83 4.01
CA GLY A 109 -19.05 -30.02 3.65
C GLY A 109 -20.04 -29.34 4.61
N ILE A 110 -19.64 -28.25 5.27
CA ILE A 110 -20.47 -27.45 6.19
C ILE A 110 -21.03 -26.24 5.43
N ASP A 111 -22.30 -25.90 5.64
CA ASP A 111 -22.89 -24.68 5.06
C ASP A 111 -22.13 -23.42 5.52
N GLU A 112 -21.72 -22.57 4.57
CA GLU A 112 -20.91 -21.36 4.82
C GLU A 112 -21.56 -20.37 5.82
N ARG A 113 -22.89 -20.43 6.01
CA ARG A 113 -23.62 -19.58 6.97
C ARG A 113 -23.42 -20.01 8.43
N LEU A 114 -22.98 -21.25 8.68
CA LEU A 114 -22.76 -21.78 10.03
C LEU A 114 -21.39 -21.34 10.59
N VAL A 115 -21.13 -20.04 10.58
CA VAL A 115 -19.81 -19.44 10.84
C VAL A 115 -19.20 -19.91 12.16
N SER A 116 -19.95 -19.91 13.26
CA SER A 116 -19.46 -20.35 14.58
C SER A 116 -19.10 -21.84 14.59
N LYS A 117 -19.87 -22.67 13.88
CA LYS A 117 -19.59 -24.11 13.75
C LYS A 117 -18.31 -24.34 12.97
N ILE A 118 -18.12 -23.61 11.87
CA ILE A 118 -16.91 -23.70 11.04
C ILE A 118 -15.70 -23.23 11.84
N ALA A 119 -15.79 -22.10 12.54
CA ALA A 119 -14.69 -21.54 13.34
C ALA A 119 -14.25 -22.48 14.48
N ALA A 120 -15.17 -23.22 15.07
CA ALA A 120 -14.86 -24.24 16.09
C ALA A 120 -14.28 -25.54 15.50
N HIS A 121 -14.48 -25.79 14.21
CA HIS A 121 -14.11 -27.03 13.54
C HIS A 121 -12.59 -27.17 13.36
N ALA A 122 -12.05 -28.38 13.55
CA ALA A 122 -10.61 -28.66 13.40
C ALA A 122 -10.08 -28.27 12.01
N ALA A 123 -10.86 -28.53 10.95
CA ALA A 123 -10.50 -28.15 9.59
C ALA A 123 -10.20 -26.65 9.41
N PHE A 124 -10.94 -25.77 10.09
CA PHE A 124 -10.66 -24.33 10.05
C PHE A 124 -9.39 -24.00 10.84
N LYS A 125 -9.26 -24.53 12.06
CA LYS A 125 -8.07 -24.28 12.91
C LYS A 125 -6.77 -24.73 12.23
N ILE A 126 -6.79 -25.91 11.58
CA ILE A 126 -5.65 -26.41 10.80
C ILE A 126 -5.37 -25.49 9.61
N ARG A 127 -6.39 -25.14 8.82
CA ARG A 127 -6.22 -24.23 7.68
C ARG A 127 -5.71 -22.86 8.11
N GLN A 128 -6.22 -22.32 9.21
CA GLN A 128 -5.75 -21.07 9.83
C GLN A 128 -4.28 -21.19 10.19
N ARG A 129 -3.86 -22.28 10.85
CA ARG A 129 -2.47 -22.52 11.24
C ARG A 129 -1.52 -22.73 10.05
N GLN A 130 -2.03 -23.28 8.94
CA GLN A 130 -1.34 -23.44 7.66
C GLN A 130 -1.30 -22.16 6.81
N CYS A 131 -1.65 -21.00 7.37
CA CYS A 131 -1.45 -19.70 6.75
C CYS A 131 -0.14 -19.07 7.21
N LEU A 132 0.65 -18.56 6.26
CA LEU A 132 1.86 -17.77 6.52
C LEU A 132 1.70 -16.38 5.93
N PHE A 133 1.88 -15.35 6.76
CA PHE A 133 1.78 -13.94 6.43
C PHE A 133 3.18 -13.36 6.26
N LEU A 134 3.45 -12.77 5.10
CA LEU A 134 4.77 -12.25 4.70
C LEU A 134 4.64 -10.77 4.32
N GLY A 135 5.47 -9.92 4.93
CA GLY A 135 5.60 -8.53 4.49
C GLY A 135 6.32 -8.43 3.14
N LEU A 136 5.71 -7.71 2.19
CA LEU A 136 6.32 -7.41 0.89
C LEU A 136 7.23 -6.18 0.92
N SER A 137 7.05 -5.31 1.91
CA SER A 137 7.91 -4.17 2.18
C SER A 137 7.77 -3.68 3.62
N ASP A 138 8.59 -2.71 4.02
CA ASP A 138 8.45 -2.04 5.34
C ASP A 138 7.05 -1.41 5.53
N GLY A 139 6.38 -1.04 4.43
CA GLY A 139 5.01 -0.53 4.42
C GLY A 139 3.97 -1.55 4.89
N ALA A 140 4.29 -2.85 4.90
CA ALA A 140 3.37 -3.91 5.34
C ALA A 140 2.97 -3.81 6.82
N ARG A 141 3.65 -3.00 7.64
CA ARG A 141 3.32 -2.74 9.06
C ARG A 141 3.08 -4.03 9.85
N ILE A 142 3.99 -4.98 9.66
CA ILE A 142 3.91 -6.33 10.23
C ILE A 142 3.85 -6.31 11.75
N ASP A 143 4.49 -5.33 12.39
CA ASP A 143 4.45 -5.13 13.83
C ASP A 143 3.03 -4.79 14.34
N ILE A 144 2.31 -3.91 13.64
CA ILE A 144 0.91 -3.58 13.92
C ILE A 144 0.02 -4.77 13.61
N PHE A 145 0.17 -5.38 12.43
CA PHE A 145 -0.59 -6.56 12.01
C PHE A 145 -0.48 -7.69 13.05
N ARG A 146 0.74 -7.96 13.54
CA ARG A 146 0.99 -8.97 14.56
C ARG A 146 0.28 -8.66 15.87
N ARG A 147 0.40 -7.43 16.39
CA ARG A 147 -0.22 -7.04 17.67
C ARG A 147 -1.75 -7.08 17.60
N SER A 148 -2.33 -6.64 16.48
CA SER A 148 -3.79 -6.66 16.30
C SER A 148 -4.37 -8.07 16.18
N ASN A 149 -3.56 -9.07 15.79
CA ASN A 149 -4.03 -10.42 15.49
C ASN A 149 -3.46 -11.52 16.39
N SER A 150 -2.74 -11.16 17.46
CA SER A 150 -2.20 -12.12 18.45
C SER A 150 -3.22 -13.06 19.11
N PRO A 151 -4.52 -12.73 19.24
CA PRO A 151 -5.51 -13.70 19.74
C PRO A 151 -5.77 -14.88 18.79
N ASP A 152 -5.60 -14.68 17.48
CA ASP A 152 -5.97 -15.65 16.45
C ASP A 152 -4.78 -16.24 15.70
N LEU A 153 -3.66 -15.53 15.63
CA LEU A 153 -2.47 -15.89 14.85
C LEU A 153 -1.24 -15.98 15.75
N THR A 154 -0.42 -17.02 15.53
CA THR A 154 0.84 -17.17 16.25
C THR A 154 1.95 -16.28 15.66
N HIS A 155 3.01 -16.05 16.43
CA HIS A 155 4.13 -15.20 16.00
C HIS A 155 4.79 -15.74 14.72
N GLU A 156 4.85 -17.05 14.60
CA GLU A 156 5.62 -17.77 13.58
C GLU A 156 4.85 -17.87 12.27
N GLN A 157 3.54 -17.61 12.30
CA GLN A 157 2.75 -17.36 11.11
C GLN A 157 3.01 -15.98 10.48
N ILE A 158 3.75 -15.08 11.14
CA ILE A 158 3.86 -13.67 10.72
C ILE A 158 5.32 -13.24 10.59
N LEU A 159 5.83 -13.25 9.35
CA LEU A 159 7.20 -12.85 9.04
C LEU A 159 7.27 -11.42 8.46
N PRO A 160 8.30 -10.65 8.86
CA PRO A 160 8.48 -9.28 8.38
C PRO A 160 8.84 -9.20 6.89
N THR A 161 9.40 -10.27 6.31
CA THR A 161 9.85 -10.32 4.91
C THR A 161 9.44 -11.64 4.26
N TYR A 162 9.29 -11.63 2.94
CA TYR A 162 9.07 -12.83 2.13
C TYR A 162 10.35 -13.62 1.85
N GLU A 163 11.52 -13.08 2.18
CA GLU A 163 12.82 -13.74 2.02
C GLU A 163 13.13 -14.57 3.27
N VAL A 164 13.07 -15.90 3.15
CA VAL A 164 13.22 -16.84 4.28
C VAL A 164 14.49 -17.66 4.11
N SER A 165 15.30 -17.77 5.17
CA SER A 165 16.52 -18.58 5.17
C SER A 165 16.21 -20.07 5.41
N PRO A 166 17.06 -21.02 4.93
CA PRO A 166 16.83 -22.45 5.15
C PRO A 166 16.67 -22.87 6.62
N PRO A 167 17.48 -22.37 7.58
CA PRO A 167 17.26 -22.69 9.00
C PRO A 167 15.89 -22.24 9.50
N ARG A 168 15.44 -21.05 9.08
CA ARG A 168 14.14 -20.51 9.47
C ARG A 168 12.99 -21.32 8.87
N VAL A 169 13.15 -21.84 7.66
CA VAL A 169 12.16 -22.73 7.05
C VAL A 169 11.93 -23.99 7.89
N ASN A 170 13.01 -24.65 8.33
CA ASN A 170 12.91 -25.85 9.15
C ASN A 170 12.23 -25.57 10.49
N GLU A 171 12.56 -24.45 11.13
CA GLU A 171 11.91 -24.01 12.37
C GLU A 171 10.40 -23.84 12.18
N LEU A 172 9.99 -23.13 11.13
CA LEU A 172 8.56 -22.89 10.83
C LEU A 172 7.78 -24.17 10.56
N LEU A 173 8.38 -25.12 9.82
CA LEU A 173 7.74 -26.40 9.52
C LEU A 173 7.63 -27.30 10.76
N ASN A 174 8.62 -27.26 11.66
CA ASN A 174 8.58 -28.01 12.93
C ASN A 174 7.48 -27.48 13.86
N GLU A 175 7.37 -26.17 14.01
CA GLU A 175 6.31 -25.55 14.82
C GLU A 175 4.92 -25.76 14.21
N LEU A 176 4.81 -25.70 12.89
CA LEU A 176 3.58 -26.01 12.16
C LEU A 176 3.15 -27.45 12.44
N SER A 177 4.07 -28.41 12.24
CA SER A 177 3.81 -29.84 12.46
C SER A 177 3.40 -30.14 13.90
N THR A 178 4.06 -29.49 14.87
CA THR A 178 3.72 -29.60 16.29
C THR A 178 2.31 -29.08 16.55
N SER A 179 1.99 -27.89 16.05
CA SER A 179 0.67 -27.26 16.23
C SER A 179 -0.45 -28.08 15.59
N VAL A 180 -0.24 -28.60 14.39
CA VAL A 180 -1.21 -29.45 13.69
C VAL A 180 -1.42 -30.76 14.43
N SER A 181 -0.35 -31.37 14.95
CA SER A 181 -0.45 -32.61 15.74
C SER A 181 -1.31 -32.40 17.00
N THR A 182 -1.11 -31.27 17.70
CA THR A 182 -1.95 -30.89 18.85
C THR A 182 -3.41 -30.68 18.46
N LEU A 183 -3.69 -30.09 17.29
CA LEU A 183 -5.06 -29.85 16.83
C LEU A 183 -5.79 -31.13 16.41
N LEU A 184 -5.06 -32.15 15.96
CA LEU A 184 -5.59 -33.46 15.55
C LEU A 184 -5.65 -34.48 16.69
N ASP A 185 -4.93 -34.24 17.79
CA ASP A 185 -4.66 -35.24 18.83
C ASP A 185 -4.00 -36.52 18.26
N SER A 186 -3.17 -36.34 17.23
CA SER A 186 -2.45 -37.40 16.54
C SER A 186 -1.20 -36.84 15.84
N GLU A 187 -0.32 -37.71 15.33
CA GLU A 187 0.79 -37.25 14.49
C GLU A 187 0.25 -36.52 13.24
N ALA A 188 0.78 -35.33 12.95
CA ALA A 188 0.40 -34.57 11.77
C ALA A 188 0.74 -35.38 10.50
N PRO A 189 -0.22 -35.63 9.59
CA PRO A 189 0.07 -36.23 8.30
C PRO A 189 1.06 -35.38 7.50
N GLU A 190 1.91 -36.00 6.70
CA GLU A 190 2.97 -35.32 5.94
C GLU A 190 2.42 -34.21 5.05
N GLU A 191 1.26 -34.43 4.43
CA GLU A 191 0.55 -33.44 3.61
C GLU A 191 0.07 -32.21 4.38
N MET A 192 -0.06 -32.30 5.71
CA MET A 192 -0.48 -31.20 6.58
C MET A 192 0.68 -30.44 7.23
N ARG A 193 1.92 -30.94 7.08
CA ARG A 193 3.14 -30.33 7.66
C ARG A 193 3.67 -29.13 6.89
N LYS A 194 3.00 -28.74 5.80
CA LYS A 194 3.36 -27.60 4.96
C LYS A 194 2.32 -26.49 5.00
N PHE A 195 2.76 -25.27 4.72
CA PHE A 195 1.85 -24.14 4.56
C PHE A 195 1.03 -24.31 3.29
N ARG A 196 -0.28 -24.07 3.40
CA ARG A 196 -1.25 -24.19 2.31
C ARG A 196 -1.63 -22.82 1.76
N THR A 197 -1.57 -21.77 2.57
CA THR A 197 -1.92 -20.41 2.18
C THR A 197 -0.77 -19.47 2.50
N ILE A 198 -0.29 -18.73 1.50
CA ILE A 198 0.63 -17.63 1.70
C ILE A 198 -0.11 -16.32 1.49
N VAL A 199 -0.05 -15.44 2.48
CA VAL A 199 -0.64 -14.10 2.46
C VAL A 199 0.49 -13.08 2.36
N LEU A 200 0.54 -12.35 1.27
CA LEU A 200 1.52 -11.31 1.00
C LEU A 200 0.91 -9.95 1.35
N LEU A 201 1.47 -9.25 2.35
CA LEU A 201 0.93 -8.00 2.89
C LEU A 201 1.75 -6.80 2.42
N ASP A 202 1.08 -5.70 2.07
CA ASP A 202 1.72 -4.40 1.82
C ASP A 202 0.74 -3.23 1.97
N ASP A 203 1.26 -2.00 2.06
CA ASP A 203 0.43 -0.81 2.29
C ASP A 203 -0.32 -0.33 1.05
N PHE A 204 0.39 0.08 0.00
CA PHE A 204 -0.16 0.85 -1.09
C PHE A 204 0.38 0.42 -2.46
N SER A 205 -0.50 0.48 -3.47
CA SER A 205 -0.14 0.34 -4.87
C SER A 205 -0.98 1.25 -5.77
N GLY A 206 -0.33 2.16 -6.49
CA GLY A 206 -0.98 3.03 -7.48
C GLY A 206 -1.12 2.40 -8.87
N SER A 207 -0.07 1.75 -9.38
CA SER A 207 -0.07 1.11 -10.71
C SER A 207 0.06 -0.41 -10.70
N GLY A 208 0.57 -1.01 -9.62
CA GLY A 208 0.89 -2.45 -9.56
C GLY A 208 2.25 -2.85 -10.14
N LEU A 209 2.94 -1.98 -10.88
CA LEU A 209 4.19 -2.33 -11.59
C LEU A 209 5.38 -2.68 -10.66
N SER A 210 5.41 -2.07 -9.47
CA SER A 210 6.42 -2.38 -8.44
C SER A 210 6.25 -3.78 -7.86
N TYR A 211 5.01 -4.29 -7.84
CA TYR A 211 4.68 -5.60 -7.31
C TYR A 211 4.84 -6.69 -8.36
N LEU A 212 4.33 -6.46 -9.58
CA LEU A 212 4.38 -7.44 -10.64
C LEU A 212 4.41 -6.79 -12.02
N ARG A 213 5.36 -7.20 -12.86
CA ARG A 213 5.42 -6.82 -14.28
C ARG A 213 6.10 -7.92 -15.09
N ALA A 214 5.72 -8.08 -16.36
CA ALA A 214 6.40 -9.01 -17.26
C ALA A 214 7.78 -8.47 -17.66
N SER A 215 8.74 -9.38 -17.86
CA SER A 215 10.04 -9.13 -18.48
C SER A 215 10.25 -10.21 -19.54
N ASP A 216 10.33 -9.77 -20.79
CA ASP A 216 10.76 -10.58 -21.95
C ASP A 216 9.91 -11.84 -22.20
N GLY A 217 8.59 -11.72 -22.03
CA GLY A 217 7.59 -12.73 -22.40
C GLY A 217 7.45 -13.94 -21.45
N HIS A 218 8.52 -14.33 -20.73
CA HIS A 218 8.55 -15.56 -19.93
C HIS A 218 8.93 -15.35 -18.46
N SER A 219 9.39 -14.16 -18.06
CA SER A 219 9.81 -13.88 -16.69
C SER A 219 9.03 -12.73 -16.06
N PHE A 220 8.97 -12.70 -14.73
CA PHE A 220 8.20 -11.68 -13.99
C PHE A 220 9.11 -10.93 -13.03
N LYS A 221 9.08 -9.60 -13.06
CA LYS A 221 9.79 -8.71 -12.13
C LYS A 221 8.83 -8.12 -11.10
N GLY A 222 9.38 -7.48 -10.07
CA GLY A 222 8.62 -6.93 -8.94
C GLY A 222 8.65 -7.85 -7.71
N LYS A 223 8.06 -7.38 -6.61
CA LYS A 223 8.06 -8.09 -5.31
C LYS A 223 7.43 -9.50 -5.41
N ILE A 224 6.26 -9.60 -6.06
CA ILE A 224 5.56 -10.88 -6.29
C ILE A 224 6.38 -11.75 -7.26
N GLY A 225 6.96 -11.16 -8.31
CA GLY A 225 7.82 -11.91 -9.24
C GLY A 225 9.08 -12.48 -8.59
N LYS A 226 9.69 -11.75 -7.64
CA LYS A 226 10.79 -12.25 -6.81
C LYS A 226 10.35 -13.41 -5.92
N PHE A 227 9.22 -13.27 -5.24
CA PHE A 227 8.65 -14.33 -4.41
C PHE A 227 8.31 -15.59 -5.23
N HIS A 228 7.68 -15.42 -6.39
CA HIS A 228 7.41 -16.51 -7.33
C HIS A 228 8.70 -17.27 -7.70
N ARG A 229 9.77 -16.56 -8.07
CA ARG A 229 11.06 -17.22 -8.33
C ARG A 229 11.59 -17.98 -7.13
N SER A 230 11.46 -17.42 -5.92
CA SER A 230 11.88 -18.10 -4.69
C SER A 230 11.08 -19.38 -4.41
N LEU A 231 9.83 -19.46 -4.87
CA LEU A 231 8.99 -20.67 -4.78
C LEU A 231 9.27 -21.70 -5.88
N THR A 232 9.66 -21.27 -7.08
CA THR A 232 9.77 -22.16 -8.25
C THR A 232 11.20 -22.55 -8.60
N ALA A 233 12.21 -21.81 -8.13
CA ALA A 233 13.61 -22.16 -8.34
C ALA A 233 13.96 -23.39 -7.48
N GLY A 234 14.68 -24.36 -8.04
CA GLY A 234 15.00 -25.63 -7.38
C GLY A 234 15.88 -25.51 -6.13
N ASP A 235 16.49 -24.34 -5.90
CA ASP A 235 17.32 -23.98 -4.75
C ASP A 235 16.63 -22.97 -3.80
N GLY A 236 15.40 -22.57 -4.10
CA GLY A 236 14.66 -21.60 -3.31
C GLY A 236 14.17 -22.16 -1.98
N ALA A 237 14.66 -21.61 -0.86
CA ALA A 237 14.24 -22.04 0.48
C ALA A 237 12.73 -21.95 0.70
N ALA A 238 12.06 -20.96 0.08
CA ALA A 238 10.61 -20.82 0.18
C ALA A 238 9.83 -21.98 -0.45
N ALA A 239 10.39 -22.68 -1.44
CA ALA A 239 9.75 -23.84 -2.07
C ALA A 239 9.51 -24.99 -1.09
N LEU A 240 10.36 -25.10 -0.06
CA LEU A 240 10.24 -26.13 0.98
C LEU A 240 9.06 -25.87 1.93
N LEU A 241 8.61 -24.62 2.07
CA LEU A 241 7.51 -24.24 2.97
C LEU A 241 6.15 -24.79 2.52
N VAL A 242 6.00 -25.11 1.23
CA VAL A 242 4.69 -25.33 0.60
C VAL A 242 4.67 -26.59 -0.26
N ASP A 243 3.48 -27.12 -0.52
CA ASP A 243 3.21 -27.98 -1.67
C ASP A 243 2.52 -27.13 -2.73
N ILE A 244 3.21 -26.88 -3.86
CA ILE A 244 2.71 -26.03 -4.95
C ILE A 244 1.34 -26.50 -5.45
N LYS A 245 1.07 -27.82 -5.46
CA LYS A 245 -0.19 -28.37 -5.97
C LYS A 245 -1.40 -28.01 -5.10
N GLN A 246 -1.16 -27.62 -3.84
CA GLN A 246 -2.19 -27.29 -2.86
C GLN A 246 -2.17 -25.82 -2.43
N LEU A 247 -1.22 -25.05 -2.97
CA LEU A 247 -0.93 -23.68 -2.58
C LEU A 247 -2.03 -22.70 -3.02
N GLU A 248 -2.36 -21.78 -2.11
CA GLU A 248 -3.15 -20.58 -2.37
C GLU A 248 -2.31 -19.34 -2.02
N ILE A 249 -2.28 -18.36 -2.93
CA ILE A 249 -1.64 -17.06 -2.74
C ILE A 249 -2.72 -15.99 -2.57
N ILE A 250 -2.61 -15.18 -1.51
CA ILE A 250 -3.47 -14.03 -1.29
C ILE A 250 -2.58 -12.81 -1.18
N VAL A 251 -2.71 -11.85 -2.09
CA VAL A 251 -2.05 -10.55 -1.96
C VAL A 251 -3.04 -9.61 -1.29
N VAL A 252 -2.68 -9.06 -0.14
CA VAL A 252 -3.48 -8.06 0.57
C VAL A 252 -2.77 -6.72 0.48
N LEU A 253 -3.43 -5.76 -0.15
CA LEU A 253 -3.03 -4.37 -0.18
C LEU A 253 -3.98 -3.58 0.71
N TYR A 254 -3.45 -2.84 1.69
CA TYR A 254 -4.30 -2.02 2.56
C TYR A 254 -5.01 -0.93 1.75
N MET A 255 -4.33 -0.35 0.78
CA MET A 255 -4.88 0.61 -0.17
C MET A 255 -4.41 0.29 -1.60
N ALA A 256 -5.29 0.38 -2.58
CA ALA A 256 -4.88 0.30 -3.99
C ALA A 256 -5.89 0.99 -4.92
N THR A 257 -5.44 1.43 -6.09
CA THR A 257 -6.32 1.98 -7.12
C THR A 257 -7.00 0.88 -7.94
N ASP A 258 -8.05 1.25 -8.69
CA ASP A 258 -8.70 0.34 -9.65
C ASP A 258 -7.72 -0.17 -10.71
N LYS A 259 -6.80 0.70 -11.13
CA LYS A 259 -5.71 0.40 -12.07
C LYS A 259 -4.76 -0.66 -11.50
N ALA A 260 -4.25 -0.46 -10.28
CA ALA A 260 -3.34 -1.40 -9.64
C ALA A 260 -3.99 -2.76 -9.42
N ARG A 261 -5.24 -2.78 -8.95
CA ARG A 261 -5.99 -4.02 -8.74
C ARG A 261 -6.15 -4.80 -10.04
N SER A 262 -6.66 -4.16 -11.09
CA SER A 262 -6.89 -4.80 -12.39
C SER A 262 -5.60 -5.33 -13.01
N HIS A 263 -4.51 -4.56 -12.91
CA HIS A 263 -3.19 -4.95 -13.36
C HIS A 263 -2.67 -6.20 -12.62
N LEU A 264 -2.76 -6.19 -11.28
CA LEU A 264 -2.27 -7.28 -10.45
C LEU A 264 -3.12 -8.53 -10.57
N GLU A 265 -4.44 -8.43 -10.68
CA GLU A 265 -5.31 -9.58 -10.93
C GLU A 265 -4.97 -10.24 -12.27
N THR A 266 -4.77 -9.43 -13.32
CA THR A 266 -4.42 -9.94 -14.66
C THR A 266 -3.07 -10.65 -14.69
N LEU A 267 -2.03 -10.03 -14.14
CA LEU A 267 -0.70 -10.63 -14.14
C LEU A 267 -0.58 -11.78 -13.15
N SER A 268 -1.25 -11.72 -12.00
CA SER A 268 -1.21 -12.82 -11.02
C SER A 268 -1.81 -14.10 -11.58
N LYS A 269 -2.86 -14.00 -12.40
CA LYS A 269 -3.36 -15.17 -13.17
C LYS A 269 -2.27 -15.76 -14.06
N LYS A 270 -1.59 -14.94 -14.86
CA LYS A 270 -0.50 -15.39 -15.75
C LYS A 270 0.67 -16.04 -14.98
N VAL A 271 0.94 -15.59 -13.76
CA VAL A 271 2.02 -16.13 -12.92
C VAL A 271 1.63 -17.45 -12.27
N TRP A 272 0.43 -17.53 -11.67
CA TRP A 272 0.08 -18.62 -10.75
C TRP A 272 -0.77 -19.72 -11.40
N GLU A 273 -1.61 -19.41 -12.39
CA GLU A 273 -2.46 -20.41 -13.06
C GLU A 273 -1.67 -21.52 -13.77
N PRO A 274 -0.53 -21.26 -14.45
CA PRO A 274 0.29 -22.32 -15.05
C PRO A 274 0.82 -23.35 -14.04
N LEU A 275 0.90 -22.97 -12.75
CA LEU A 275 1.31 -23.84 -11.66
C LEU A 275 0.12 -24.52 -10.96
N GLY A 276 -1.11 -24.23 -11.38
CA GLY A 276 -2.33 -24.67 -10.69
C GLY A 276 -2.57 -23.97 -9.34
N VAL A 277 -1.84 -22.89 -9.06
CA VAL A 277 -1.91 -22.16 -7.78
C VAL A 277 -3.08 -21.20 -7.79
N LYS A 278 -3.97 -21.34 -6.79
CA LYS A 278 -5.08 -20.39 -6.61
C LYS A 278 -4.52 -19.06 -6.16
N ASN A 279 -4.94 -17.97 -6.78
CA ASN A 279 -4.49 -16.63 -6.43
C ASN A 279 -5.65 -15.65 -6.27
N SER A 280 -5.48 -14.67 -5.39
CA SER A 280 -6.43 -13.57 -5.23
C SER A 280 -5.73 -12.28 -4.84
N ILE A 281 -6.24 -11.16 -5.34
CA ILE A 281 -5.85 -9.81 -4.93
C ILE A 281 -6.97 -9.25 -4.06
N MET A 282 -6.61 -8.83 -2.86
CA MET A 282 -7.51 -8.32 -1.85
C MET A 282 -7.09 -6.88 -1.54
N VAL A 283 -7.99 -5.94 -1.80
CA VAL A 283 -7.78 -4.53 -1.50
C VAL A 283 -8.74 -4.15 -0.39
N ILE A 284 -8.21 -3.68 0.74
CA ILE A 284 -9.04 -3.31 1.90
C ILE A 284 -9.75 -1.99 1.62
N HIS A 285 -8.99 -0.98 1.21
CA HIS A 285 -9.52 0.32 0.81
C HIS A 285 -9.20 0.62 -0.66
N GLN A 286 -10.22 0.48 -1.50
CA GLN A 286 -10.12 0.70 -2.94
C GLN A 286 -10.25 2.19 -3.27
N LEU A 287 -9.26 2.75 -3.96
CA LEU A 287 -9.28 4.11 -4.48
C LEU A 287 -9.85 4.11 -5.91
N SER A 288 -11.01 4.75 -6.06
CA SER A 288 -11.70 4.86 -7.34
C SER A 288 -10.94 5.76 -8.32
N ASP A 289 -10.95 5.42 -9.61
CA ASP A 289 -10.40 6.29 -10.66
C ASP A 289 -11.04 7.70 -10.70
N SER A 290 -12.24 7.87 -10.12
CA SER A 290 -12.93 9.17 -10.03
C SER A 290 -12.20 10.25 -9.23
N ILE A 291 -11.19 9.88 -8.43
CA ILE A 291 -10.35 10.85 -7.70
C ILE A 291 -9.12 11.26 -8.50
N CYS A 292 -8.75 10.48 -9.52
CA CYS A 292 -7.54 10.68 -10.31
C CYS A 292 -7.70 11.87 -11.25
N LEU A 293 -6.59 12.54 -11.53
CA LEU A 293 -6.50 13.58 -12.57
C LEU A 293 -5.92 12.95 -13.82
N HIS A 294 -6.51 13.29 -14.97
CA HIS A 294 -6.10 12.78 -16.26
C HIS A 294 -5.77 13.95 -17.21
N PRO A 295 -4.81 13.78 -18.15
CA PRO A 295 -4.37 14.85 -19.06
C PRO A 295 -5.48 15.64 -19.77
N ASP A 296 -6.59 14.98 -20.08
CA ASP A 296 -7.71 15.53 -20.87
C ASP A 296 -9.00 15.72 -20.04
N ASP A 297 -8.91 15.74 -18.71
CA ASP A 297 -10.07 15.93 -17.84
C ASP A 297 -10.61 17.37 -17.80
N GLY A 298 -9.93 18.30 -18.48
CA GLY A 298 -10.27 19.72 -18.51
C GLY A 298 -10.10 20.42 -17.16
N SER A 299 -9.41 19.80 -16.20
CA SER A 299 -9.18 20.38 -14.88
C SER A 299 -8.23 21.58 -14.96
N ALA A 300 -8.55 22.63 -14.22
CA ALA A 300 -7.68 23.79 -14.08
C ALA A 300 -6.31 23.41 -13.47
N MET A 301 -6.27 22.34 -12.67
CA MET A 301 -5.03 21.79 -12.11
C MET A 301 -4.13 21.18 -13.21
N GLY A 302 -4.71 20.59 -14.26
CA GLY A 302 -3.96 20.09 -15.42
C GLY A 302 -3.07 21.15 -16.06
N ALA A 303 -3.57 22.39 -16.20
CA ALA A 303 -2.78 23.50 -16.73
C ALA A 303 -1.59 23.88 -15.83
N LEU A 304 -1.75 23.79 -14.51
CA LEU A 304 -0.66 23.99 -13.56
C LEU A 304 0.39 22.88 -13.64
N ILE A 305 -0.07 21.63 -13.76
CA ILE A 305 0.82 20.48 -13.95
C ILE A 305 1.69 20.71 -15.20
N GLU A 306 1.08 21.08 -16.33
CA GLU A 306 1.82 21.34 -17.57
C GLU A 306 2.82 22.50 -17.46
N THR A 307 2.44 23.58 -16.77
CA THR A 307 3.26 24.80 -16.67
C THR A 307 4.44 24.65 -15.72
N TYR A 308 4.22 24.00 -14.57
CA TYR A 308 5.18 23.96 -13.46
C TYR A 308 5.98 22.66 -13.38
N TYR A 309 5.60 21.63 -14.14
CA TYR A 309 6.31 20.36 -14.14
C TYR A 309 7.77 20.50 -14.62
N ASP A 310 8.66 19.80 -13.93
CA ASP A 310 10.09 19.75 -14.21
C ASP A 310 10.52 18.34 -14.58
N ARG A 311 11.06 18.16 -15.78
CA ARG A 311 11.55 16.85 -16.26
C ARG A 311 12.76 16.35 -15.49
N ASP A 312 13.48 17.23 -14.78
CA ASP A 312 14.65 16.85 -13.98
C ASP A 312 14.31 15.87 -12.85
N ILE A 313 13.03 15.69 -12.51
CA ILE A 313 12.58 14.72 -11.50
C ILE A 313 12.50 13.28 -12.04
N GLU A 314 12.65 13.08 -13.36
CA GLU A 314 12.57 11.78 -14.01
C GLU A 314 13.92 11.03 -13.95
N ASP A 315 13.83 9.72 -13.79
CA ASP A 315 14.94 8.79 -13.82
C ASP A 315 14.56 7.43 -14.46
N GLN A 316 15.54 6.54 -14.59
CA GLN A 316 15.36 5.17 -15.11
C GLN A 316 14.28 4.36 -14.37
N HIS A 317 13.97 4.69 -13.11
CA HIS A 317 12.92 4.00 -12.36
C HIS A 317 11.54 4.55 -12.72
N THR A 318 11.43 5.85 -12.99
CA THR A 318 10.19 6.45 -13.48
C THR A 318 9.84 6.00 -14.89
N GLU A 319 10.82 5.74 -15.76
CA GLU A 319 10.62 5.19 -17.11
C GLU A 319 9.88 3.85 -17.11
N ILE A 320 9.98 3.06 -16.04
CA ILE A 320 9.24 1.80 -15.87
C ILE A 320 7.72 2.04 -15.93
N GLY A 321 7.26 3.24 -15.57
CA GLY A 321 5.85 3.62 -15.64
C GLY A 321 5.30 3.75 -17.06
N GLY A 322 6.17 3.89 -18.07
CA GLY A 322 5.79 3.97 -19.48
C GLY A 322 5.15 5.29 -19.91
N THR A 323 5.07 6.28 -19.01
CA THR A 323 4.58 7.64 -19.27
C THR A 323 5.54 8.63 -18.62
N ASP A 324 5.44 9.90 -19.02
CA ASP A 324 6.02 10.96 -18.21
C ASP A 324 5.37 11.00 -16.82
N VAL A 325 6.05 11.65 -15.89
CA VAL A 325 5.71 11.66 -14.46
C VAL A 325 4.73 12.79 -14.12
N LYS A 326 4.26 13.59 -15.08
CA LYS A 326 3.39 14.76 -14.83
C LYS A 326 2.16 14.42 -13.99
N TYR A 327 1.56 13.27 -14.27
CA TYR A 327 0.42 12.73 -13.53
C TYR A 327 0.85 11.59 -12.59
N GLY A 328 2.04 11.69 -12.00
CA GLY A 328 2.62 10.66 -11.16
C GLY A 328 3.09 9.43 -11.94
N PHE A 329 3.74 8.51 -11.22
CA PHE A 329 4.30 7.28 -11.77
C PHE A 329 3.24 6.47 -12.50
N ALA A 330 3.55 6.07 -13.74
CA ALA A 330 2.66 5.39 -14.66
C ALA A 330 1.34 6.14 -14.97
N GLY A 331 1.28 7.46 -14.75
CA GLY A 331 0.09 8.27 -15.00
C GLY A 331 -1.09 7.84 -14.12
N CYS A 332 -0.90 7.78 -12.80
CA CYS A 332 -1.96 7.44 -11.85
C CYS A 332 -2.79 8.64 -11.41
N GLY A 333 -2.26 9.86 -11.53
CA GLY A 333 -2.97 11.11 -11.32
C GLY A 333 -3.42 11.35 -9.89
N LEU A 334 -2.81 10.70 -8.89
CA LEU A 334 -3.44 10.63 -7.58
C LEU A 334 -3.27 11.94 -6.78
N PRO A 335 -4.36 12.46 -6.19
CA PRO A 335 -4.29 13.49 -5.17
C PRO A 335 -4.05 12.87 -3.79
N LEU A 336 -3.09 11.94 -3.65
CA LEU A 336 -2.93 11.12 -2.44
C LEU A 336 -1.65 11.44 -1.67
N VAL A 337 -1.74 11.52 -0.35
CA VAL A 337 -0.61 11.56 0.58
C VAL A 337 -0.82 10.52 1.67
N LEU A 338 0.22 9.73 1.99
CA LEU A 338 0.22 8.84 3.16
C LEU A 338 1.06 9.51 4.24
N SER A 339 0.64 9.40 5.50
CA SER A 339 1.31 10.07 6.64
C SER A 339 2.82 9.84 6.69
N HIS A 340 3.28 8.66 6.30
CA HIS A 340 4.68 8.29 6.36
C HIS A 340 5.49 8.72 5.12
N ASN A 341 4.88 8.86 3.94
CA ASN A 341 5.55 9.31 2.71
C ASN A 341 4.52 9.53 1.59
N THR A 342 4.68 10.58 0.77
CA THR A 342 3.82 10.77 -0.40
C THR A 342 4.17 9.74 -1.50
N PRO A 343 3.20 8.97 -2.02
CA PRO A 343 3.44 8.05 -3.14
C PRO A 343 3.90 8.77 -4.41
N ASN A 344 4.79 8.16 -5.19
CA ASN A 344 5.22 8.72 -6.47
C ASN A 344 4.16 8.53 -7.56
N ASP A 345 3.16 7.67 -7.32
CA ASP A 345 1.93 7.58 -8.12
C ASP A 345 1.05 8.86 -7.98
N SER A 346 1.32 9.72 -6.99
CA SER A 346 0.65 11.00 -6.81
C SER A 346 1.22 12.10 -7.70
N LEU A 347 0.47 13.19 -7.84
CA LEU A 347 0.92 14.37 -8.62
C LEU A 347 2.29 14.87 -8.12
N PRO A 348 3.28 15.09 -9.00
CA PRO A 348 4.62 15.54 -8.61
C PRO A 348 4.64 16.85 -7.84
N LEU A 349 3.71 17.77 -8.16
CA LEU A 349 3.57 19.03 -7.42
C LEU A 349 3.31 18.79 -5.92
N LEU A 350 2.82 17.62 -5.51
CA LEU A 350 2.66 17.28 -4.10
C LEU A 350 3.98 16.83 -3.45
N TRP A 351 4.91 16.20 -4.17
CA TRP A 351 6.00 15.44 -3.52
C TRP A 351 7.41 15.68 -4.04
N ALA A 352 7.56 16.25 -5.22
CA ALA A 352 8.85 16.45 -5.87
C ALA A 352 9.41 17.85 -5.58
N ASP A 353 10.69 17.89 -5.23
CA ASP A 353 11.47 19.12 -5.16
C ASP A 353 12.49 19.12 -6.32
N SER A 354 12.57 20.22 -7.04
CA SER A 354 13.52 20.43 -8.14
C SER A 354 13.93 21.91 -8.21
N LYS A 355 14.60 22.33 -9.29
CA LYS A 355 14.89 23.74 -9.51
C LYS A 355 13.64 24.56 -9.83
N LYS A 356 12.61 23.95 -10.41
CA LYS A 356 11.35 24.60 -10.80
C LYS A 356 10.17 24.26 -9.91
N MET A 357 10.25 23.16 -9.16
CA MET A 357 9.15 22.65 -8.33
C MET A 357 9.53 22.65 -6.86
N ARG A 358 8.56 23.01 -6.03
CA ARG A 358 8.60 22.81 -4.58
C ARG A 358 7.50 21.85 -4.19
N ALA A 359 7.81 20.86 -3.36
CA ALA A 359 6.85 19.91 -2.83
C ALA A 359 6.02 20.51 -1.69
N LEU A 360 4.74 20.15 -1.63
CA LEU A 360 3.90 20.42 -0.46
C LEU A 360 4.13 19.38 0.65
N PHE A 361 4.28 18.13 0.26
CA PHE A 361 4.49 16.94 1.09
C PHE A 361 5.73 16.19 0.54
N PRO A 362 6.95 16.66 0.85
CA PRO A 362 8.18 16.16 0.24
C PRO A 362 8.34 14.66 0.45
N ARG A 363 8.72 13.94 -0.62
CA ARG A 363 8.94 12.50 -0.58
C ARG A 363 10.41 12.18 -0.31
N VAL A 364 10.65 11.22 0.59
CA VAL A 364 11.97 10.59 0.70
C VAL A 364 12.07 9.48 -0.34
N SER A 365 12.93 9.68 -1.35
CA SER A 365 13.23 8.66 -2.34
C SER A 365 14.10 7.54 -1.73
N ARG A 366 13.74 6.29 -2.04
CA ARG A 366 14.56 5.10 -1.71
C ARG A 366 15.80 4.96 -2.59
N HIS A 367 15.83 5.65 -3.73
CA HIS A 367 16.94 5.67 -4.68
C HIS A 367 17.50 7.10 -4.74
N ARG A 368 18.22 7.53 -3.70
CA ARG A 368 18.98 8.77 -3.80
C ARG A 368 20.18 8.51 -4.71
N LYS A 369 20.36 9.34 -5.74
CA LYS A 369 21.67 9.48 -6.37
C LYS A 369 22.60 9.95 -5.25
N GLU A 370 23.64 9.19 -4.95
CA GLU A 370 24.76 9.70 -4.18
C GLU A 370 25.32 10.87 -5.00
N THR A 371 25.10 12.09 -4.50
CA THR A 371 25.71 13.32 -5.03
C THR A 371 27.14 13.44 -4.54
#